data_AF-A0A968PMJ8-F1
#
_entry.id   AF-A0A968PMJ8-F1
#
_cell.length_a   1.000
_cell.length_b   1.000
_cell.length_c   1.000
_cell.angle_alpha   90.00
_cell.angle_beta   90.00
_cell.angle_gamma   90.00
#
_symmetry.space_group_name_H-M   'P 1'
#
loop_
_entity.id
_entity.type
_entity.pdbx_description
1 polymer ?
#
loop_
_entity_poly.entity_id
_entity_poly.type
_entity_poly.pdbx_seq_one_letter_code
_entity_poly.pdbx_strand_id
1 'polypeptide(L)'
;MKALIQSIVSILVFITDRVYRNRPYPRFYVLETVARVPYFAYLSVLHLYETLGWWRKADLLKVHFAETWNELHHLLIMESLGGNQRWGDRFLAQHAAVGYYWIVVPIYMLLPEYAYYMMELIEQHAYDTYDTYLNENAETLKQQAAPDIAVSYYRDGDLYMFEEMQTNAPSSFRRPTVDNLYDVFINVRDDESEHVKTMVACQQAEVRAAFASPHAVAIPGEAVLTSPEKL
;
A
#
# COMPACT_ATOMS: atom_id res chain seq x y z
N MET A 1 9.84 19.69 -7.83
CA MET A 1 8.78 19.01 -7.06
C MET A 1 9.28 17.72 -6.40
N LYS A 2 9.83 16.73 -7.13
CA LYS A 2 10.36 15.47 -6.54
C LYS A 2 11.34 15.70 -5.38
N ALA A 3 12.35 16.56 -5.56
CA ALA A 3 13.31 16.88 -4.48
C ALA A 3 12.64 17.45 -3.20
N LEU A 4 11.57 18.24 -3.36
CA LEU A 4 10.82 18.79 -2.22
C LEU A 4 10.06 17.68 -1.50
N ILE A 5 9.34 16.83 -2.25
CA ILE A 5 8.62 15.67 -1.71
C ILE A 5 9.58 14.74 -0.98
N GLN A 6 10.71 14.40 -1.61
CA GLN A 6 11.74 13.58 -1.01
C GLN A 6 12.25 14.19 0.30
N SER A 7 12.54 15.49 0.32
CA SER A 7 12.97 16.17 1.54
C SER A 7 11.93 16.08 2.65
N ILE A 8 10.65 16.27 2.33
CA ILE A 8 9.55 16.21 3.30
C ILE A 8 9.42 14.78 3.85
N VAL A 9 9.37 13.78 2.98
CA VAL A 9 9.25 12.37 3.39
C VAL A 9 10.45 11.97 4.25
N SER A 10 11.68 12.29 3.85
CA SER A 10 12.88 11.99 4.64
C SER A 10 12.86 12.63 6.03
N ILE A 11 12.35 13.86 6.18
CA ILE A 11 12.21 14.51 7.49
C ILE A 11 11.18 13.78 8.35
N LEU A 12 10.03 13.42 7.79
CA LEU A 12 8.97 12.70 8.51
C LEU A 12 9.44 11.31 8.96
N VAL A 13 10.13 10.59 8.07
CA VAL A 13 10.78 9.31 8.36
C VAL A 13 11.77 9.45 9.50
N PHE A 14 12.70 10.42 9.41
CA PHE A 14 13.69 10.66 10.44
C PHE A 14 13.07 10.93 11.82
N ILE A 15 12.01 11.73 11.86
CA ILE A 15 11.27 12.03 13.10
C ILE A 15 10.63 10.73 13.64
N THR A 16 9.96 9.96 12.79
CA THR A 16 9.27 8.73 13.17
C THR A 16 10.26 7.70 13.72
N ASP A 17 11.36 7.45 13.02
CA ASP A 17 12.42 6.56 13.48
C ASP A 17 13.02 7.02 14.81
N ARG A 18 13.15 8.34 15.01
CA ARG A 18 13.70 8.88 16.23
C ARG A 18 12.76 8.73 17.43
N VAL A 19 11.46 8.93 17.22
CA VAL A 19 10.41 8.79 18.24
C VAL A 19 10.23 7.32 18.63
N TYR A 20 10.33 6.40 17.67
CA TYR A 20 10.00 4.99 17.85
C TYR A 20 11.20 4.03 17.89
N ARG A 21 12.44 4.53 17.97
CA ARG A 21 13.70 3.75 17.92
C ARG A 21 13.70 2.41 18.67
N ASN A 22 13.13 2.35 19.87
CA ASN A 22 13.13 1.14 20.72
C ASN A 22 11.72 0.51 20.86
N ARG A 23 10.83 0.82 19.92
CA ARG A 23 9.40 0.47 19.97
C ARG A 23 8.96 -0.01 18.57
N PRO A 24 9.43 -1.18 18.12
CA PRO A 24 9.24 -1.63 16.74
C PRO A 24 7.76 -1.79 16.37
N TYR A 25 6.96 -2.53 17.14
CA TYR A 25 5.54 -2.71 16.79
C TYR A 25 4.72 -1.41 16.82
N PRO A 26 4.92 -0.48 17.78
CA PRO A 26 4.32 0.84 17.67
C PRO A 26 4.80 1.65 16.46
N ARG A 27 6.07 1.52 16.05
CA ARG A 27 6.57 2.15 14.82
C ARG A 27 5.79 1.64 13.61
N PHE A 28 5.74 0.32 13.43
CA PHE A 28 5.04 -0.31 12.31
C PHE A 28 3.56 0.05 12.33
N TYR A 29 2.88 -0.04 13.48
CA TYR A 29 1.48 0.40 13.61
C TYR A 29 1.23 1.83 13.09
N VAL A 30 2.10 2.79 13.44
CA VAL A 30 1.96 4.17 12.94
C VAL A 30 2.23 4.24 11.43
N LEU A 31 3.24 3.53 10.93
CA LEU A 31 3.54 3.46 9.50
C LEU A 31 2.36 2.88 8.71
N GLU A 32 1.86 1.69 9.06
CA GLU A 32 0.71 1.04 8.39
C GLU A 32 -0.58 1.89 8.46
N THR A 33 -0.77 2.64 9.56
CA THR A 33 -1.92 3.55 9.67
C THR A 33 -1.84 4.70 8.67
N VAL A 34 -0.63 5.13 8.31
CA VAL A 34 -0.37 6.24 7.39
C VAL A 34 -0.23 5.74 5.94
N ALA A 35 0.45 4.61 5.71
CA ALA A 35 0.71 4.02 4.40
C ALA A 35 -0.59 3.64 3.66
N ARG A 36 -1.62 3.20 4.39
CA ARG A 36 -2.93 2.95 3.78
C ARG A 36 -3.67 4.17 3.20
N VAL A 37 -3.31 5.39 3.63
CA VAL A 37 -4.11 6.60 3.36
C VAL A 37 -4.08 7.03 1.90
N PRO A 38 -2.93 7.02 1.20
CA PRO A 38 -2.87 7.45 -0.18
C PRO A 38 -3.73 6.59 -1.11
N TYR A 39 -3.77 5.27 -0.89
CA TYR A 39 -4.66 4.39 -1.65
C TYR A 39 -6.13 4.77 -1.52
N PHE A 40 -6.60 5.05 -0.30
CA PHE A 40 -7.97 5.55 -0.09
C PHE A 40 -8.21 6.91 -0.77
N ALA A 41 -7.22 7.81 -0.74
CA ALA A 41 -7.30 9.08 -1.45
C ALA A 41 -7.35 8.91 -2.98
N TYR A 42 -6.61 7.94 -3.54
CA TYR A 42 -6.63 7.62 -4.97
C TYR A 42 -8.01 7.09 -5.37
N LEU A 43 -8.55 6.14 -4.60
CA LEU A 43 -9.89 5.59 -4.80
C LEU A 43 -10.97 6.67 -4.77
N SER A 44 -10.91 7.61 -3.83
CA SER A 44 -11.92 8.67 -3.71
C SER A 44 -11.89 9.63 -4.90
N VAL A 45 -10.69 9.98 -5.38
CA VAL A 45 -10.53 10.83 -6.57
C VAL A 45 -10.92 10.10 -7.85
N LEU A 46 -10.55 8.82 -8.00
CA LEU A 46 -10.95 8.01 -9.15
C LEU A 46 -12.48 7.86 -9.21
N HIS A 47 -13.14 7.56 -8.08
CA HIS A 47 -14.60 7.53 -7.99
C HIS A 47 -15.24 8.89 -8.33
N LEU A 48 -14.64 10.00 -7.86
CA LEU A 48 -15.13 11.34 -8.20
C LEU A 48 -15.06 11.58 -9.71
N TYR A 49 -13.96 11.22 -10.36
CA TYR A 49 -13.81 11.34 -11.81
C TYR A 49 -14.83 10.52 -12.59
N GLU A 50 -15.15 9.31 -12.11
CA GLU A 50 -16.21 8.49 -12.70
C GLU A 50 -17.59 9.12 -12.54
N THR A 51 -17.87 9.68 -11.36
CA THR A 51 -19.13 10.38 -11.04
C THR A 51 -19.32 11.61 -11.90
N LEU A 52 -18.24 12.35 -12.17
CA LEU A 52 -18.25 13.53 -13.06
C LEU A 52 -18.23 13.17 -14.55
N GLY A 53 -18.10 11.88 -14.90
CA GLY A 53 -18.07 11.40 -16.27
C GLY A 53 -16.80 11.74 -17.03
N TRP A 54 -15.68 12.02 -16.35
CA TRP A 54 -14.43 12.42 -16.98
C TRP A 54 -13.66 11.23 -17.55
N TRP A 55 -13.43 10.20 -16.74
CA TRP A 55 -12.82 8.95 -17.19
C TRP A 55 -13.16 7.83 -16.22
N ARG A 56 -13.17 6.60 -16.75
CA ARG A 56 -13.34 5.35 -15.98
C ARG A 56 -12.04 4.60 -15.97
N LYS A 57 -11.60 4.19 -14.78
CA LYS A 57 -10.31 3.53 -14.56
C LYS A 57 -10.49 2.37 -13.58
N ALA A 58 -11.40 1.45 -13.94
CA ALA A 58 -11.82 0.34 -13.10
C ALA A 58 -10.64 -0.53 -12.64
N ASP A 59 -9.65 -0.79 -13.50
CA ASP A 59 -8.46 -1.55 -13.15
C ASP A 59 -7.57 -0.86 -12.10
N LEU A 60 -7.35 0.45 -12.22
CA LEU A 60 -6.62 1.22 -11.19
C LEU A 60 -7.38 1.24 -9.87
N LEU A 61 -8.70 1.43 -9.93
CA LEU A 61 -9.56 1.41 -8.75
C LEU A 61 -9.47 0.04 -8.06
N LYS A 62 -9.49 -1.04 -8.84
CA LYS A 62 -9.43 -2.41 -8.32
C LYS A 62 -8.09 -2.71 -7.64
N VAL A 63 -6.97 -2.38 -8.28
CA VAL A 63 -5.64 -2.60 -7.69
C VAL A 63 -5.40 -1.71 -6.47
N HIS A 64 -5.75 -0.41 -6.51
CA HIS A 64 -5.61 0.46 -5.34
C HIS A 64 -6.52 0.05 -4.16
N PHE A 65 -7.66 -0.60 -4.45
CA PHE A 65 -8.49 -1.20 -3.42
C PHE A 65 -7.81 -2.43 -2.80
N ALA A 66 -7.19 -3.27 -3.62
CA ALA A 66 -6.41 -4.40 -3.15
C ALA A 66 -5.21 -3.96 -2.28
N GLU A 67 -4.49 -2.90 -2.66
CA GLU A 67 -3.41 -2.31 -1.84
C GLU A 67 -3.95 -1.76 -0.51
N THR A 68 -5.09 -1.05 -0.52
CA THR A 68 -5.76 -0.61 0.73
C THR A 68 -6.14 -1.78 1.64
N TRP A 69 -6.56 -2.89 1.04
CA TRP A 69 -6.91 -4.13 1.73
C TRP A 69 -5.68 -4.82 2.31
N ASN A 70 -4.57 -4.82 1.59
CA ASN A 70 -3.29 -5.38 2.05
C ASN A 70 -2.76 -4.61 3.27
N GLU A 71 -2.63 -3.29 3.14
CA GLU A 71 -2.23 -2.36 4.20
C GLU A 71 -3.12 -2.46 5.47
N LEU A 72 -4.42 -2.75 5.29
CA LEU A 72 -5.31 -3.02 6.43
C LEU A 72 -4.80 -4.22 7.25
N HIS A 73 -4.39 -5.29 6.57
CA HIS A 73 -3.97 -6.51 7.23
C HIS A 73 -2.61 -6.34 7.87
N HIS A 74 -1.68 -5.58 7.26
CA HIS A 74 -0.45 -5.17 7.93
C HIS A 74 -0.76 -4.44 9.24
N LEU A 75 -1.66 -3.45 9.20
CA LEU A 75 -2.10 -2.73 10.40
C LEU A 75 -2.66 -3.68 11.46
N LEU A 76 -3.60 -4.57 11.10
CA LEU A 76 -4.21 -5.52 12.05
C LEU A 76 -3.20 -6.49 12.64
N ILE A 77 -2.20 -6.92 11.88
CA ILE A 77 -1.07 -7.71 12.38
C ILE A 77 -0.33 -6.91 13.44
N MET A 78 0.04 -5.65 13.17
CA MET A 78 0.74 -4.80 14.14
C MET A 78 -0.10 -4.52 15.39
N GLU A 79 -1.41 -4.37 15.26
CA GLU A 79 -2.32 -4.26 16.40
C GLU A 79 -2.33 -5.54 17.25
N SER A 80 -2.37 -6.72 16.62
CA SER A 80 -2.31 -8.01 17.32
C SER A 80 -1.00 -8.22 18.09
N LEU A 81 0.10 -7.62 17.61
CA LEU A 81 1.41 -7.60 18.26
C LEU A 81 1.54 -6.49 19.32
N GLY A 82 0.48 -5.72 19.58
CA GLY A 82 0.44 -4.67 20.59
C GLY A 82 0.96 -3.31 20.13
N GLY A 83 1.09 -3.07 18.82
CA GLY A 83 1.53 -1.79 18.26
C GLY A 83 0.64 -0.61 18.66
N ASN A 84 -0.67 -0.86 18.86
CA ASN A 84 -1.65 0.16 19.22
C ASN A 84 -1.89 0.31 20.73
N GLN A 85 -1.08 -0.30 21.61
CA GLN A 85 -1.37 -0.34 23.06
C GLN A 85 -1.45 1.05 23.71
N ARG A 86 -0.56 1.99 23.35
CA ARG A 86 -0.55 3.32 23.99
C ARG A 86 -1.49 4.27 23.27
N TRP A 87 -2.28 5.00 24.06
CA TRP A 87 -3.19 6.02 23.55
C TRP A 87 -2.48 7.09 22.70
N GLY A 88 -1.29 7.52 23.11
CA GLY A 88 -0.53 8.55 22.39
C GLY A 88 -0.15 8.14 20.97
N ASP A 89 0.19 6.86 20.74
CA ASP A 89 0.53 6.37 19.40
C ASP A 89 -0.73 6.30 18.52
N ARG A 90 -1.85 5.83 19.07
CA ARG A 90 -3.15 5.84 18.37
C ARG A 90 -3.57 7.26 18.00
N PHE A 91 -3.50 8.19 18.95
CA PHE A 91 -3.84 9.58 18.74
C PHE A 91 -2.99 10.18 17.61
N LEU A 92 -1.66 9.99 17.67
CA LEU A 92 -0.75 10.49 16.64
C LEU A 92 -1.09 9.90 15.26
N ALA A 93 -1.17 8.57 15.16
CA ALA A 93 -1.40 7.87 13.91
C ALA A 93 -2.73 8.27 13.25
N GLN A 94 -3.81 8.30 14.02
CA GLN A 94 -5.14 8.64 13.53
C GLN A 94 -5.23 10.09 13.02
N HIS A 95 -4.68 11.05 13.76
CA HIS A 95 -4.72 12.46 13.35
C HIS A 95 -3.76 12.74 12.19
N ALA A 96 -2.59 12.09 12.18
CA ALA A 96 -1.68 12.13 11.05
C ALA A 96 -2.35 11.59 9.79
N ALA A 97 -3.04 10.44 9.87
CA ALA A 97 -3.76 9.85 8.76
C ALA A 97 -4.86 10.77 8.19
N VAL A 98 -5.67 11.40 9.06
CA VAL A 98 -6.70 12.36 8.62
C VAL A 98 -6.09 13.59 7.95
N GLY A 99 -5.03 14.17 8.54
CA GLY A 99 -4.34 15.31 7.93
C GLY A 99 -3.69 14.93 6.59
N TYR A 100 -3.07 13.76 6.54
CA TYR A 100 -2.40 13.25 5.35
C TYR A 100 -3.38 13.00 4.20
N TYR A 101 -4.57 12.45 4.48
CA TYR A 101 -5.63 12.27 3.50
C TYR A 101 -5.96 13.57 2.76
N TRP A 102 -6.19 14.66 3.51
CA TRP A 102 -6.52 15.96 2.92
C TRP A 102 -5.36 16.61 2.16
N ILE A 103 -4.12 16.17 2.39
CA ILE A 103 -2.94 16.58 1.62
C ILE A 103 -2.85 15.76 0.33
N VAL A 104 -3.04 14.44 0.39
CA VAL A 104 -2.87 13.55 -0.76
C VAL A 104 -3.94 13.77 -1.82
N VAL A 105 -5.21 13.96 -1.43
CA VAL A 105 -6.33 14.16 -2.36
C VAL A 105 -6.04 15.25 -3.42
N PRO A 106 -5.70 16.50 -3.07
CA PRO A 106 -5.42 17.53 -4.07
C PRO A 106 -4.13 17.26 -4.85
N ILE A 107 -3.11 16.63 -4.25
CA ILE A 107 -1.88 16.27 -4.97
C ILE A 107 -2.21 15.22 -6.03
N TYR A 108 -2.94 14.17 -5.69
CA TYR A 108 -3.32 13.14 -6.67
C TYR A 108 -4.21 13.70 -7.77
N MET A 109 -5.17 14.57 -7.41
CA MET A 109 -6.09 15.19 -8.37
C MET A 109 -5.36 16.06 -9.41
N LEU A 110 -4.41 16.88 -8.97
CA LEU A 110 -3.73 17.86 -9.84
C LEU A 110 -2.43 17.33 -10.44
N LEU A 111 -1.76 16.42 -9.72
CA LEU A 111 -0.36 16.06 -9.87
C LEU A 111 -0.14 14.56 -9.58
N PRO A 112 -0.82 13.64 -10.30
CA PRO A 112 -0.84 12.21 -9.98
C PRO A 112 0.56 11.57 -9.99
N GLU A 113 1.45 11.97 -10.91
CA GLU A 113 2.84 11.49 -10.93
C GLU A 113 3.54 11.74 -9.59
N TYR A 114 3.33 12.92 -9.00
CA TYR A 114 3.98 13.29 -7.75
C TYR A 114 3.34 12.63 -6.53
N ALA A 115 2.03 12.33 -6.60
CA ALA A 115 1.38 11.51 -5.59
C ALA A 115 1.95 10.09 -5.57
N TYR A 116 2.09 9.45 -6.75
CA TYR A 116 2.71 8.12 -6.86
C TYR A 116 4.18 8.12 -6.46
N TYR A 117 4.95 9.15 -6.82
CA TYR A 117 6.34 9.29 -6.37
C TYR A 117 6.46 9.46 -4.85
N MET A 118 5.54 10.21 -4.23
CA MET A 118 5.51 10.32 -2.76
C MET A 118 5.22 8.96 -2.12
N MET A 119 4.30 8.18 -2.69
CA MET A 119 3.95 6.87 -2.17
C MET A 119 5.10 5.87 -2.34
N GLU A 120 5.77 5.86 -3.50
CA GLU A 120 6.99 5.07 -3.73
C GLU A 120 8.01 5.26 -2.59
N LEU A 121 8.26 6.51 -2.19
CA LEU A 121 9.22 6.79 -1.12
C LEU A 121 8.78 6.28 0.26
N ILE A 122 7.47 6.26 0.52
CA ILE A 122 6.91 5.75 1.77
C ILE A 122 7.00 4.22 1.79
N GLU A 123 6.59 3.57 0.71
CA GLU A 123 6.65 2.10 0.54
C GLU A 123 8.08 1.59 0.58
N GLN A 124 9.01 2.26 -0.11
CA GLN A 124 10.42 1.89 -0.08
C GLN A 124 11.00 2.01 1.34
N HIS A 125 10.58 3.03 2.10
CA HIS A 125 11.00 3.16 3.49
C HIS A 125 10.37 2.07 4.38
N ALA A 126 9.12 1.70 4.16
CA ALA A 126 8.47 0.59 4.86
C ALA A 126 9.23 -0.72 4.60
N TYR A 127 9.52 -1.03 3.33
CA TYR A 127 10.35 -2.16 2.91
C TYR A 127 11.68 -2.18 3.67
N ASP A 128 12.45 -1.08 3.62
CA ASP A 128 13.77 -1.00 4.26
C ASP A 128 13.69 -1.19 5.78
N THR A 129 12.61 -0.69 6.39
CA THR A 129 12.35 -0.79 7.84
C THR A 129 12.05 -2.24 8.24
N TYR A 130 11.23 -2.94 7.45
CA TYR A 130 10.93 -4.35 7.67
C TYR A 130 12.15 -5.24 7.43
N ASP A 131 12.90 -5.00 6.35
CA ASP A 131 14.10 -5.78 6.04
C ASP A 131 15.17 -5.63 7.13
N THR A 132 15.41 -4.40 7.60
CA THR A 132 16.32 -4.15 8.72
C THR A 132 15.87 -4.90 9.98
N TYR A 133 14.58 -4.82 10.32
CA TYR A 133 14.05 -5.49 11.50
C TYR A 133 14.15 -7.02 11.43
N LEU A 134 13.89 -7.60 10.25
CA LEU A 134 14.07 -9.03 9.96
C LEU A 134 15.52 -9.45 10.18
N ASN A 135 16.47 -8.71 9.62
CA ASN A 135 17.90 -9.02 9.71
C ASN A 135 18.41 -8.95 11.17
N GLU A 136 17.91 -7.99 11.95
CA GLU A 136 18.32 -7.80 13.34
C GLU A 136 17.66 -8.80 14.32
N ASN A 137 16.48 -9.34 13.99
CA ASN A 137 15.66 -10.10 14.94
C ASN A 137 15.29 -11.52 14.48
N ALA A 138 15.90 -12.02 13.40
CA ALA A 138 15.53 -13.29 12.75
C ALA A 138 15.36 -14.46 13.73
N GLU A 139 16.36 -14.71 14.58
CA GLU A 139 16.34 -15.84 15.52
C GLU A 139 15.21 -15.74 16.55
N THR A 140 14.90 -14.54 17.02
CA THR A 140 13.81 -14.29 17.97
C THR A 140 12.44 -14.40 17.29
N LEU A 141 12.32 -13.95 16.04
CA LEU A 141 11.07 -14.00 15.29
C LEU A 141 10.69 -15.44 14.90
N LYS A 142 11.67 -16.27 14.52
CA LYS A 142 11.45 -17.69 14.20
C LYS A 142 10.92 -18.52 15.37
N GLN A 143 11.15 -18.07 16.61
CA GLN A 143 10.68 -18.75 17.83
C GLN A 143 9.26 -18.35 18.23
N GLN A 144 8.67 -17.33 17.59
CA GLN A 144 7.34 -16.84 17.88
C GLN A 144 6.33 -17.38 16.87
N ALA A 145 5.14 -17.72 17.36
CA ALA A 145 4.05 -18.15 16.49
C ALA A 145 3.58 -16.99 15.60
N ALA A 146 3.16 -17.31 14.37
CA ALA A 146 2.47 -16.37 13.51
C ALA A 146 1.11 -15.98 14.16
N PRO A 147 0.73 -14.69 14.18
CA PRO A 147 -0.58 -14.28 14.68
C PRO A 147 -1.71 -14.84 13.82
N ASP A 148 -2.84 -15.20 14.43
CA ASP A 148 -3.99 -15.79 13.72
C ASP A 148 -4.48 -14.93 12.54
N ILE A 149 -4.42 -13.60 12.69
CA ILE A 149 -4.80 -12.67 11.62
C ILE A 149 -3.87 -12.76 10.40
N ALA A 150 -2.56 -12.97 10.61
CA ALA A 150 -1.60 -13.15 9.52
C ALA A 150 -1.82 -14.49 8.81
N VAL A 151 -2.06 -15.56 9.59
CA VAL A 151 -2.36 -16.89 9.06
C VAL A 151 -3.64 -16.86 8.22
N SER A 152 -4.69 -16.23 8.74
CA SER A 152 -5.95 -16.05 8.02
C SER A 152 -5.79 -15.24 6.74
N TYR A 153 -4.96 -14.20 6.74
CA TYR A 153 -4.79 -13.33 5.57
C TYR A 153 -3.95 -14.00 4.48
N TYR A 154 -2.79 -14.55 4.84
CA TYR A 154 -1.81 -15.02 3.86
C TYR A 154 -2.02 -16.47 3.39
N ARG A 155 -2.71 -17.31 4.16
CA ARG A 155 -2.83 -18.76 3.87
C ARG A 155 -4.27 -19.25 3.75
N ASP A 156 -5.12 -18.95 4.72
CA ASP A 156 -6.41 -19.63 4.87
C ASP A 156 -7.60 -18.85 4.28
N GLY A 157 -7.44 -17.55 4.05
CA GLY A 157 -8.48 -16.65 3.57
C GLY A 157 -8.64 -16.60 2.06
N ASP A 158 -9.53 -15.71 1.60
CA ASP A 158 -9.69 -15.41 0.17
C ASP A 158 -8.50 -14.59 -0.32
N LEU A 159 -7.68 -15.21 -1.17
CA LEU A 159 -6.47 -14.63 -1.72
C LEU A 159 -6.73 -13.69 -2.91
N TYR A 160 -7.97 -13.50 -3.36
CA TYR A 160 -8.26 -12.70 -4.54
C TYR A 160 -7.66 -11.28 -4.46
N MET A 161 -7.86 -10.58 -3.34
CA MET A 161 -7.28 -9.24 -3.17
C MET A 161 -5.75 -9.28 -2.99
N PHE A 162 -5.23 -10.34 -2.37
CA PHE A 162 -3.78 -10.53 -2.23
C PHE A 162 -3.09 -10.80 -3.57
N GLU A 163 -3.76 -11.48 -4.49
CA GLU A 163 -3.28 -11.69 -5.85
C GLU A 163 -3.41 -10.43 -6.70
N GLU A 164 -4.50 -9.68 -6.51
CA GLU A 164 -4.82 -8.48 -7.26
C GLU A 164 -3.79 -7.35 -7.09
N MET A 165 -3.15 -7.25 -5.93
CA MET A 165 -2.07 -6.28 -5.66
C MET A 165 -0.71 -6.72 -6.21
N GLN A 166 -0.53 -7.97 -6.63
CA GLN A 166 0.75 -8.47 -7.14
C GLN A 166 0.98 -8.05 -8.59
N THR A 167 2.23 -7.72 -8.90
CA THR A 167 2.68 -7.28 -10.23
C THR A 167 3.08 -8.43 -11.15
N ASN A 168 3.15 -9.66 -10.63
CA ASN A 168 3.47 -10.86 -11.40
C ASN A 168 2.29 -11.35 -12.24
N ALA A 169 2.57 -12.18 -13.24
CA ALA A 169 1.52 -12.85 -14.01
C ALA A 169 0.71 -13.82 -13.12
N PRO A 170 -0.58 -14.08 -13.42
CA PRO A 170 -1.43 -14.94 -12.59
C PRO A 170 -0.90 -16.35 -12.34
N SER A 171 -0.16 -16.92 -13.29
CA SER A 171 0.51 -18.22 -13.14
C SER A 171 1.64 -18.24 -12.11
N SER A 172 2.06 -17.07 -11.63
CA SER A 172 3.24 -16.84 -10.80
C SER A 172 2.95 -16.01 -9.55
N PHE A 173 1.69 -15.91 -9.15
CA PHE A 173 1.36 -15.27 -7.87
C PHE A 173 2.04 -16.00 -6.71
N ARG A 174 2.59 -15.21 -5.79
CA ARG A 174 3.18 -15.70 -4.55
C ARG A 174 2.11 -16.40 -3.72
N ARG A 175 2.53 -17.47 -3.05
CA ARG A 175 1.78 -18.22 -2.06
C ARG A 175 2.60 -18.23 -0.77
N PRO A 176 2.33 -17.28 0.14
CA PRO A 176 3.19 -17.08 1.28
C PRO A 176 3.13 -18.24 2.28
N THR A 177 4.26 -18.55 2.91
CA THR A 177 4.31 -19.39 4.11
C THR A 177 4.12 -18.52 5.34
N VAL A 178 3.53 -19.06 6.41
CA VAL A 178 3.24 -18.33 7.66
C VAL A 178 3.34 -19.30 8.84
N ASP A 179 4.50 -19.96 8.98
CA ASP A 179 4.71 -20.96 10.04
C ASP A 179 5.12 -20.30 11.36
N ASN A 180 5.75 -19.14 11.29
CA ASN A 180 6.24 -18.37 12.44
C ASN A 180 6.21 -16.85 12.16
N LEU A 181 6.52 -16.04 13.16
CA LEU A 181 6.47 -14.59 13.03
C LEU A 181 7.51 -14.03 12.05
N TYR A 182 8.65 -14.71 11.84
CA TYR A 182 9.63 -14.29 10.83
C TYR A 182 9.04 -14.37 9.42
N ASP A 183 8.29 -15.42 9.10
CA ASP A 183 7.64 -15.55 7.80
C ASP A 183 6.59 -14.45 7.58
N VAL A 184 5.84 -14.10 8.63
CA VAL A 184 4.88 -12.98 8.57
C VAL A 184 5.57 -11.68 8.19
N PHE A 185 6.70 -11.36 8.84
CA PHE A 185 7.46 -10.15 8.53
C PHE A 185 8.11 -10.19 7.13
N ILE A 186 8.52 -11.36 6.63
CA ILE A 186 8.94 -11.52 5.23
C ILE A 186 7.79 -11.17 4.29
N ASN A 187 6.59 -11.67 4.57
CA ASN A 187 5.45 -11.47 3.69
C ASN A 187 5.06 -10.00 3.61
N VAL A 188 5.01 -9.30 4.76
CA VAL A 188 4.76 -7.86 4.82
C VAL A 188 5.82 -7.09 4.03
N ARG A 189 7.11 -7.36 4.27
CA ARG A 189 8.21 -6.74 3.50
C ARG A 189 8.03 -6.94 1.99
N ASP A 190 7.73 -8.16 1.58
CA ASP A 190 7.60 -8.50 0.16
C ASP A 190 6.35 -7.86 -0.46
N ASP A 191 5.29 -7.63 0.32
CA ASP A 191 4.10 -6.86 -0.08
C ASP A 191 4.48 -5.40 -0.35
N GLU A 192 5.26 -4.76 0.53
CA GLU A 192 5.73 -3.38 0.30
C GLU A 192 6.57 -3.27 -0.98
N SER A 193 7.31 -4.33 -1.34
CA SER A 193 8.02 -4.38 -2.62
C SER A 193 7.08 -4.39 -3.82
N GLU A 194 5.94 -5.08 -3.74
CA GLU A 194 4.91 -5.05 -4.78
C GLU A 194 4.26 -3.67 -4.87
N HIS A 195 3.97 -3.03 -3.74
CA HIS A 195 3.50 -1.65 -3.70
C HIS A 195 4.47 -0.68 -4.39
N VAL A 196 5.78 -0.74 -4.08
CA VAL A 196 6.82 0.05 -4.76
C VAL A 196 6.75 -0.12 -6.27
N LYS A 197 6.67 -1.36 -6.77
CA LYS A 197 6.61 -1.63 -8.22
C LYS A 197 5.40 -0.95 -8.86
N THR A 198 4.22 -1.06 -8.24
CA THR A 198 3.01 -0.40 -8.73
C THR A 198 3.16 1.12 -8.71
N MET A 199 3.69 1.69 -7.62
CA MET A 199 3.88 3.15 -7.49
C MET A 199 4.87 3.70 -8.52
N VAL A 200 5.98 2.99 -8.78
CA VAL A 200 6.95 3.34 -9.82
C VAL A 200 6.30 3.31 -11.21
N ALA A 201 5.57 2.24 -11.53
CA ALA A 201 4.90 2.11 -12.82
C ALA A 201 3.86 3.23 -13.04
N CYS A 202 3.05 3.51 -12.03
CA CYS A 202 1.98 4.51 -12.07
C CYS A 202 2.48 5.96 -12.11
N GLN A 203 3.77 6.24 -11.99
CA GLN A 203 4.30 7.59 -12.25
C GLN A 203 4.14 7.99 -13.72
N GLN A 204 4.22 7.04 -14.64
CA GLN A 204 4.11 7.28 -16.09
C GLN A 204 2.65 7.44 -16.52
N ALA A 205 2.37 8.45 -17.34
CA ALA A 205 1.00 8.74 -17.78
C ALA A 205 0.44 7.65 -18.69
N GLU A 206 1.29 7.09 -19.55
CA GLU A 206 0.96 6.03 -20.49
C GLU A 206 0.58 4.73 -19.76
N VAL A 207 1.31 4.39 -18.69
CA VAL A 207 0.99 3.25 -17.84
C VAL A 207 -0.35 3.44 -17.16
N ARG A 208 -0.62 4.60 -16.55
CA ARG A 208 -1.95 4.88 -15.95
C ARG A 208 -3.08 4.84 -16.99
N ALA A 209 -2.79 5.25 -18.22
CA ALA A 209 -3.77 5.24 -19.29
C ALA A 209 -4.15 3.81 -19.71
N ALA A 210 -3.15 2.92 -19.81
CA ALA A 210 -3.28 1.53 -20.26
C ALA A 210 -3.22 0.51 -19.11
N PHE A 211 -3.40 0.95 -17.85
CA PHE A 211 -3.25 0.12 -16.68
C PHE A 211 -4.28 -1.01 -16.70
N ALA A 212 -3.81 -2.24 -16.56
CA ALA A 212 -4.63 -3.44 -16.53
C ALA A 212 -4.38 -4.17 -15.23
N SER A 213 -5.45 -4.59 -14.58
CA SER A 213 -5.33 -5.38 -13.35
C SER A 213 -4.83 -6.81 -13.65
N PRO A 214 -4.22 -7.51 -12.66
CA PRO A 214 -3.74 -8.88 -12.87
C PRO A 214 -4.85 -9.86 -13.28
N HIS A 215 -6.07 -9.62 -12.82
CA HIS A 215 -7.27 -10.37 -13.22
C HIS A 215 -8.14 -9.60 -14.22
N ALA A 216 -7.58 -8.68 -15.00
CA ALA A 216 -8.31 -8.01 -16.06
C ALA A 216 -8.84 -9.05 -17.04
N VAL A 217 -10.18 -9.08 -17.20
CA VAL A 217 -10.81 -9.92 -18.21
C VAL A 217 -10.72 -9.18 -19.53
N ALA A 218 -10.04 -9.75 -20.52
CA ALA A 218 -10.13 -9.28 -21.89
C ALA A 218 -11.57 -9.50 -22.36
N ILE A 219 -12.38 -8.43 -22.43
CA ILE A 219 -13.74 -8.51 -22.94
C ILE A 219 -13.66 -8.66 -24.47
N PRO A 220 -14.01 -9.83 -25.05
CA PRO A 220 -14.00 -9.99 -26.50
C PRO A 220 -15.14 -9.14 -27.07
N GLY A 221 -14.79 -8.09 -27.82
CA GLY A 221 -15.79 -7.26 -28.50
C GLY A 221 -16.26 -6.02 -27.74
N GLU A 222 -15.58 -5.59 -26.67
CA GLU A 222 -15.63 -4.17 -26.32
C GLU A 222 -14.93 -3.40 -27.44
N ALA A 223 -15.74 -2.96 -28.40
CA ALA A 223 -15.40 -1.81 -29.22
C ALA A 223 -14.90 -0.74 -28.24
N VAL A 224 -13.63 -0.39 -28.36
CA VAL A 224 -13.10 0.88 -27.87
C VAL A 224 -14.18 1.91 -28.20
N LEU A 225 -14.83 2.47 -27.19
CA LEU A 225 -15.76 3.57 -27.35
C LEU A 225 -14.95 4.74 -27.90
N THR A 226 -14.72 4.73 -29.22
CA THR A 226 -14.32 5.91 -29.97
C THR A 226 -15.44 6.91 -29.76
N SER A 227 -15.06 8.06 -29.19
CA SER A 227 -15.84 9.30 -29.14
C SER A 227 -16.83 9.38 -30.30
N PRO A 228 -18.10 9.75 -30.09
CA PRO A 228 -19.02 9.96 -31.19
C PRO A 228 -18.43 11.03 -32.10
N GLU A 229 -18.09 10.63 -33.33
CA GLU A 229 -17.79 11.59 -34.39
C GLU A 229 -19.05 12.43 -34.63
N LYS A 230 -18.81 13.73 -34.79
CA LYS A 230 -19.79 14.75 -35.10
C LYS A 230 -20.69 14.31 -36.26
N LEU A 231 -22.00 14.40 -36.06
CA LEU A 231 -22.98 14.69 -37.11
C LEU A 231 -23.38 16.15 -37.01
#